data_AF-A0A7S0G9C7-F1
#
_entry.id   AF-A0A7S0G9C7-F1
#
_cell.length_a   1.000
_cell.length_b   1.000
_cell.length_c   1.000
_cell.angle_alpha   90.00
_cell.angle_beta   90.00
_cell.angle_gamma   90.00
#
_symmetry.space_group_name_H-M   'P 1'
#
loop_
_entity.id
_entity.type
_entity.pdbx_description
1 polymer ?
#
loop_
_entity_poly.entity_id
_entity_poly.type
_entity_poly.pdbx_seq_one_letter_code
_entity_poly.pdbx_strand_id
1 'polypeptide(L)'
;NSNIISLEKTKKDADKAVLNNIDVSKASIIKYEYSSGVSQQTLERCVLILAFLLGGAFYVSNEEVSSWIQHIYYFVITSSTVGYGDFHLSQQQTQNERLFSMLYIFVSVM
;
A
#
# COMPACT_ATOMS: atom_id res chain seq x y z
N ASN A 1 -42.74 -22.27 41.53
CA ASN A 1 -41.70 -22.90 40.68
C ASN A 1 -41.60 -22.26 39.28
N SER A 2 -42.69 -21.78 38.69
CA SER A 2 -42.71 -21.13 37.36
C SER A 2 -41.98 -19.77 37.25
N ASN A 3 -42.02 -18.92 38.30
CA ASN A 3 -41.41 -17.58 38.26
C ASN A 3 -39.86 -17.57 38.28
N ILE A 4 -39.22 -18.60 38.83
CA ILE A 4 -37.74 -18.68 38.87
C ILE A 4 -37.20 -19.00 37.47
N ILE A 5 -37.91 -19.87 36.74
CA ILE A 5 -37.53 -20.31 35.39
C ILE A 5 -37.65 -19.16 34.37
N SER A 6 -38.62 -18.26 34.52
CA SER A 6 -38.73 -17.08 33.66
C SER A 6 -37.62 -16.06 33.92
N LEU A 7 -37.16 -15.92 35.18
CA LEU A 7 -36.07 -15.02 35.55
C LEU A 7 -34.70 -15.51 35.07
N GLU A 8 -34.48 -16.84 34.98
CA GLU A 8 -33.25 -17.39 34.39
C GLU A 8 -33.18 -17.17 32.88
N LYS A 9 -34.31 -17.32 32.17
CA LYS A 9 -34.35 -17.05 30.73
C LYS A 9 -34.02 -15.59 30.42
N THR A 10 -34.63 -14.65 31.14
CA THR A 10 -34.38 -13.22 30.92
C THR A 10 -32.93 -12.81 31.19
N LYS A 11 -32.27 -13.42 32.20
CA LYS A 11 -30.83 -13.21 32.43
C LYS A 11 -29.97 -13.75 31.28
N LYS A 12 -30.29 -14.95 30.78
CA LYS A 12 -29.55 -15.57 29.68
C LYS A 12 -29.68 -14.78 28.36
N ASP A 13 -30.86 -14.22 28.13
CA ASP A 13 -31.12 -13.35 26.97
C ASP A 13 -30.39 -12.00 27.10
N ALA A 14 -30.32 -11.45 28.33
CA ALA A 14 -29.54 -10.24 28.61
C ALA A 14 -28.04 -10.45 28.40
N ASP A 15 -27.47 -11.56 28.90
CA ASP A 15 -26.04 -11.88 28.72
C ASP A 15 -25.68 -12.04 27.24
N LYS A 16 -26.57 -12.65 26.44
CA LYS A 16 -26.36 -12.82 24.99
C LYS A 16 -26.36 -11.49 24.24
N ALA A 17 -27.22 -10.55 24.66
CA ALA A 17 -27.24 -9.20 24.10
C ALA A 17 -25.97 -8.41 24.46
N VAL A 18 -25.47 -8.57 25.68
CA VAL A 18 -24.20 -7.96 26.12
C VAL A 18 -23.02 -8.50 25.32
N LEU A 19 -22.93 -9.83 25.14
CA LEU A 19 -21.87 -10.46 24.34
C LEU A 19 -21.85 -9.96 22.89
N ASN A 20 -23.01 -9.87 22.23
CA ASN A 20 -23.11 -9.32 20.88
C ASN A 20 -22.61 -7.87 20.78
N ASN A 21 -22.93 -7.02 21.74
CA ASN A 21 -22.47 -5.62 21.73
C ASN A 21 -20.94 -5.53 21.92
N ILE A 22 -20.35 -6.42 22.72
CA ILE A 22 -18.89 -6.50 22.90
C ILE A 22 -18.22 -6.96 21.59
N ASP A 23 -18.78 -7.95 20.90
CA ASP A 23 -18.22 -8.47 19.65
C ASP A 23 -18.30 -7.42 18.52
N VAL A 24 -19.43 -6.71 18.41
CA VAL A 24 -19.60 -5.62 17.43
C VAL A 24 -18.63 -4.46 17.72
N SER A 25 -18.41 -4.12 18.99
CA SER A 25 -17.46 -3.09 19.41
C SER A 25 -15.99 -3.49 19.12
N LYS A 26 -15.62 -4.74 19.37
CA LYS A 26 -14.27 -5.24 19.03
C LYS A 26 -14.02 -5.21 17.53
N ALA A 27 -15.00 -5.63 16.73
CA ALA A 27 -14.89 -5.63 15.28
C ALA A 27 -14.70 -4.22 14.70
N SER A 28 -15.37 -3.21 15.25
CA SER A 28 -15.22 -1.83 14.81
C SER A 28 -13.88 -1.20 15.22
N ILE A 29 -13.37 -1.50 16.42
CA ILE A 29 -12.05 -1.05 16.89
C ILE A 29 -10.93 -1.65 16.01
N ILE A 30 -10.97 -2.95 15.72
CA ILE A 30 -9.98 -3.62 14.86
C ILE A 30 -9.97 -3.01 13.45
N LYS A 31 -11.16 -2.70 12.91
CA LYS A 31 -11.28 -2.08 11.57
C LYS A 31 -10.71 -0.66 11.54
N TYR A 32 -10.86 0.10 12.61
CA TYR A 32 -10.33 1.46 12.73
C TYR A 32 -8.80 1.46 12.87
N GLU A 33 -8.24 0.59 13.71
CA GLU A 33 -6.79 0.40 13.89
C GLU A 33 -6.10 -0.02 12.58
N TYR A 34 -6.75 -0.88 11.80
CA TYR A 34 -6.23 -1.30 10.48
C TYR A 34 -6.29 -0.16 9.45
N SER A 35 -7.36 0.64 9.46
CA SER A 35 -7.54 1.73 8.50
C SER A 35 -6.61 2.92 8.75
N SER A 36 -6.23 3.19 10.00
CA SER A 36 -5.29 4.27 10.34
C SER A 36 -3.84 3.89 10.03
N GLY A 37 -3.46 2.62 10.21
CA GLY A 37 -2.10 2.14 9.90
C GLY A 37 -1.81 2.04 8.39
N VAL A 38 -2.80 1.69 7.57
CA VAL A 38 -2.61 1.51 6.12
C VAL A 38 -2.57 2.85 5.37
N SER A 39 -3.35 3.86 5.81
CA SER A 39 -3.45 5.13 5.07
C SER A 39 -2.15 5.94 5.08
N GLN A 40 -1.39 5.91 6.18
CA GLN A 40 -0.14 6.66 6.31
C GLN A 40 1.00 6.01 5.53
N GLN A 41 1.16 4.68 5.63
CA GLN A 41 2.24 3.94 4.96
C GLN A 41 2.04 3.86 3.44
N THR A 42 0.79 3.82 2.98
CA THR A 42 0.48 3.80 1.53
C THR A 42 0.76 5.16 0.89
N LEU A 43 0.52 6.25 1.62
CA LEU A 43 0.65 7.60 1.09
C LEU A 43 2.12 8.01 0.89
N GLU A 44 3.00 7.65 1.83
CA GLU A 44 4.45 7.91 1.70
C GLU A 44 5.08 7.17 0.51
N ARG A 45 4.68 5.91 0.28
CA ARG A 45 5.14 5.12 -0.88
C ARG A 45 4.68 5.72 -2.20
N CYS A 46 3.44 6.19 -2.27
CA CYS A 46 2.93 6.90 -3.45
C CYS A 46 3.72 8.19 -3.72
N VAL A 47 4.08 8.95 -2.69
CA VAL A 47 4.84 10.20 -2.82
C VAL A 47 6.26 9.95 -3.34
N LEU A 48 6.93 8.89 -2.88
CA LEU A 48 8.25 8.50 -3.37
C LEU A 48 8.23 8.07 -4.84
N ILE A 49 7.23 7.27 -5.23
CA ILE A 49 7.04 6.86 -6.63
C ILE A 49 6.77 8.09 -7.51
N LEU A 50 5.95 9.03 -7.05
CA LEU A 50 5.63 10.26 -7.78
C LEU A 50 6.86 11.18 -7.90
N ALA A 51 7.64 11.35 -6.84
CA ALA A 51 8.84 12.18 -6.83
C ALA A 51 9.92 11.61 -7.77
N PHE A 52 10.04 10.28 -7.86
CA PHE A 52 10.97 9.63 -8.78
C PHE A 52 10.51 9.66 -10.23
N LEU A 53 9.20 9.53 -10.48
CA LEU A 53 8.59 9.75 -11.79
C LEU A 53 8.89 11.15 -12.32
N LEU A 54 8.77 12.16 -11.46
CA LEU A 54 9.07 13.55 -11.80
C LEU A 54 10.58 13.79 -11.96
N GLY A 55 11.42 13.15 -11.15
CA GLY A 55 12.88 13.21 -11.26
C GLY A 55 13.43 12.55 -12.52
N GLY A 56 12.93 11.36 -12.88
CA GLY A 56 13.27 10.66 -14.11
C GLY A 56 12.75 11.39 -15.36
N ALA A 57 11.57 12.04 -15.26
CA ALA A 57 11.07 12.92 -16.29
C ALA A 57 11.99 14.10 -16.57
N PHE A 58 12.44 14.77 -15.51
CA PHE A 58 13.28 15.96 -15.63
C PHE A 58 14.69 15.64 -16.15
N TYR A 59 15.26 14.49 -15.78
CA TYR A 59 16.60 14.09 -16.21
C TYR A 59 16.66 13.67 -17.70
N VAL A 60 15.58 13.06 -18.20
CA VAL A 60 15.48 12.55 -19.59
C VAL A 60 14.92 13.60 -20.56
N SER A 61 14.37 14.73 -20.08
CA SER A 61 13.77 15.79 -20.93
C SER A 61 14.73 16.48 -21.89
N ASN A 62 16.02 16.12 -21.91
CA ASN A 62 16.97 16.57 -22.93
C ASN A 62 17.00 15.67 -24.18
N GLU A 63 16.37 14.49 -24.13
CA GLU A 63 16.24 13.59 -25.28
C GLU A 63 14.77 13.22 -25.52
N GLU A 64 14.48 12.93 -26.79
CA GLU A 64 13.17 12.72 -27.40
C GLU A 64 12.04 12.17 -26.49
N VAL A 65 10.83 12.73 -26.63
CA VAL A 65 9.61 12.40 -25.85
C VAL A 65 9.29 10.90 -25.80
N SER A 66 9.70 10.12 -26.81
CA SER A 66 9.52 8.67 -26.85
C SER A 66 10.32 7.93 -25.78
N SER A 67 11.50 8.46 -25.43
CA SER A 67 12.38 7.92 -24.39
C SER A 67 11.72 8.08 -23.02
N TRP A 68 11.13 9.24 -22.74
CA TRP A 68 10.52 9.54 -21.44
C TRP A 68 9.45 8.52 -21.01
N ILE A 69 8.55 8.14 -21.93
CA ILE A 69 7.47 7.19 -21.66
C ILE A 69 8.03 5.80 -21.32
N GLN A 70 9.11 5.38 -21.97
CA GLN A 70 9.77 4.09 -21.70
C GLN A 70 10.42 4.07 -20.31
N HIS A 71 10.99 5.21 -19.88
CA HIS A 71 11.57 5.34 -18.55
C HIS A 71 10.50 5.27 -17.46
N ILE A 72 9.38 5.98 -17.64
CA ILE A 72 8.22 5.88 -16.74
C ILE A 72 7.71 4.44 -16.66
N TYR A 73 7.54 3.81 -17.82
CA TYR A 73 7.10 2.42 -17.91
C TYR A 73 8.02 1.51 -17.09
N TYR A 74 9.33 1.61 -17.27
CA TYR A 74 10.33 0.85 -16.52
C TYR A 74 10.21 1.03 -14.99
N PHE A 75 10.07 2.26 -14.50
CA PHE A 75 9.92 2.49 -13.05
C PHE A 75 8.59 1.95 -12.51
N VAL A 76 7.50 2.07 -13.26
CA VAL A 76 6.17 1.56 -12.86
C VAL A 76 6.15 0.03 -12.81
N ILE A 77 6.68 -0.66 -13.84
CA ILE A 77 6.73 -2.13 -13.84
C ILE A 77 7.67 -2.68 -12.78
N THR A 78 8.75 -1.95 -12.46
CA THR A 78 9.74 -2.35 -11.46
C THR A 78 9.17 -2.18 -10.05
N SER A 79 8.50 -1.05 -9.77
CA SER A 79 7.86 -0.81 -8.47
C SER A 79 6.63 -1.67 -8.21
N SER A 80 5.87 -1.99 -9.26
CA SER A 80 4.80 -2.98 -9.18
C SER A 80 5.29 -4.43 -9.09
N THR A 81 6.62 -4.66 -9.10
CA THR A 81 7.28 -5.99 -9.05
C THR A 81 6.91 -6.93 -10.20
N VAL A 82 6.28 -6.42 -11.26
CA VAL A 82 5.93 -7.20 -12.45
C VAL A 82 7.18 -7.53 -13.26
N GLY A 83 8.03 -6.52 -13.48
CA GLY A 83 9.38 -6.70 -14.03
C GLY A 83 9.45 -7.49 -15.34
N TYR A 84 8.71 -7.08 -16.38
CA TYR A 84 8.72 -7.76 -17.68
C TYR A 84 10.12 -7.86 -18.32
N GLY A 85 11.01 -6.91 -18.02
CA GLY A 85 12.41 -6.93 -18.49
C GLY A 85 12.57 -6.67 -19.98
N ASP A 86 11.53 -6.15 -20.63
CA ASP A 86 11.46 -5.79 -22.05
C ASP A 86 12.09 -4.43 -22.36
N PHE A 87 12.02 -3.49 -21.39
CA PHE A 87 12.69 -2.20 -21.46
C PHE A 87 13.82 -2.10 -20.44
N HIS A 88 14.94 -1.53 -20.88
CA HIS A 88 16.05 -1.14 -20.03
C HIS A 88 16.32 0.34 -20.25
N LEU A 89 16.68 1.04 -19.17
CA LEU A 89 17.22 2.40 -19.26
C LEU A 89 18.34 2.39 -20.30
N SER A 90 18.23 3.25 -21.31
CA SER A 90 18.90 3.18 -22.61
C SER A 90 20.33 2.62 -22.59
N GLN A 91 20.69 1.97 -23.69
CA GLN A 91 21.95 1.26 -23.97
C GLN A 91 23.26 2.03 -23.61
N GLN A 92 23.19 3.34 -23.37
CA GLN A 92 24.23 4.17 -22.76
C GLN A 92 23.89 4.54 -21.30
N GLN A 93 23.74 3.55 -20.43
CA GLN A 93 23.57 3.83 -19.00
C GLN A 93 24.83 4.51 -18.44
N THR A 94 24.68 5.76 -18.01
CA THR A 94 25.73 6.43 -17.25
C THR A 94 25.84 5.71 -15.90
N GLN A 95 27.04 5.56 -15.34
CA GLN A 95 27.23 4.81 -14.08
C GLN A 95 26.33 5.30 -12.94
N ASN A 96 26.00 6.60 -12.95
CA ASN A 96 25.12 7.23 -11.97
C ASN A 96 23.66 6.71 -12.04
N GLU A 97 23.14 6.45 -13.24
CA GLU A 97 21.76 6.00 -13.45
C GLU A 97 21.56 4.55 -13.01
N ARG A 98 22.59 3.72 -13.16
CA ARG A 98 22.62 2.35 -12.66
C ARG A 98 22.54 2.32 -11.14
N LEU A 99 23.38 3.13 -10.49
CA LEU A 99 23.42 3.21 -9.03
C LEU A 99 22.07 3.69 -8.47
N PHE A 100 21.47 4.70 -9.11
CA PHE A 100 20.16 5.20 -8.77
C PHE A 100 19.06 4.14 -8.91
N SER A 101 19.08 3.37 -10.00
CA SER A 101 18.12 2.30 -10.24
C SER A 101 18.22 1.16 -9.22
N MET A 102 19.44 0.81 -8.81
CA MET A 102 19.67 -0.19 -7.76
C MET A 102 19.08 0.25 -6.42
N LEU A 103 19.33 1.51 -6.02
CA LEU A 103 18.76 2.07 -4.79
C LEU A 103 17.23 2.15 -4.86
N TYR A 104 16.69 2.53 -6.03
CA TYR A 104 15.26 2.58 -6.26
C TYR A 104 14.58 1.23 -6.05
N ILE A 105 15.13 0.15 -6.62
CA ILE A 105 14.58 -1.19 -6.46
C ILE A 105 14.53 -1.58 -4.97
N PHE A 106 15.59 -1.27 -4.22
CA PHE A 106 15.64 -1.53 -2.78
C PHE A 106 14.57 -0.75 -2.01
N VAL A 107 14.45 0.55 -2.25
CA VAL A 107 13.47 1.40 -1.54
C VAL A 107 12.03 1.11 -1.97
N SER A 108 11.82 0.72 -3.22
CA SER A 108 10.47 0.44 -3.73
C SER A 108 9.88 -0.86 -3.18
N VAL A 109 10.71 -1.86 -2.88
CA VAL A 109 10.27 -3.15 -2.35
C VAL A 109 10.13 -3.13 -0.82
N MET A 110 11.03 -2.43 -0.12
CA MET A 110 11.01 -2.33 1.35
C MET A 110 9.86 -1.48 1.87
#